data_AF-A0A4Q3SQF7-F1
#
_entry.id   AF-A0A4Q3SQF7-F1
#
_cell.length_a   1.000
_cell.length_b   1.000
_cell.length_c   1.000
_cell.angle_alpha   90.00
_cell.angle_beta   90.00
_cell.angle_gamma   90.00
#
_symmetry.space_group_name_H-M   'P 1'
#
loop_
_entity.id
_entity.type
_entity.pdbx_description
1 polymer ?
#
loop_
_entity_poly.entity_id
_entity_poly.type
_entity_poly.pdbx_seq_one_letter_code
_entity_poly.pdbx_strand_id
1 'polypeptide(L)'
;MAIDDYSEHDGLALASLVAKGEVTPLELVDAAIARIERHNPTLNAVVYKAYDEARAQAQGPLPDGPFKGVPFLIKDLGMPVAGWPRSYGSKFARGVIDAEDGDLTHRYRQAGVIPLGKTNTPEYGITGTTEGAHLGACRNPWNPDHISGGSSGGAASAVAAGIVPLAHASDGLGSIRIPAACCGLVGLKVTRDRNPNGPQDTAYAMGFTVDHVVTRTVRDSAAMLDATGIPRADAPFAAPPKERPYIEEVERSPGKLRIAWSSETPSGRPIHPEIQAALERTAALLKGLGHEVVEQGLGIDYRALYA
;
A
#
# COMPACT_ATOMS: atom_id res chain seq x y z
N MET A 1 23.72 -12.84 -9.31
CA MET A 1 22.92 -13.60 -10.31
C MET A 1 21.51 -13.04 -10.29
N ALA A 2 20.75 -13.10 -11.39
CA ALA A 2 19.34 -12.73 -11.31
C ALA A 2 18.63 -13.74 -10.40
N ILE A 3 17.89 -13.27 -9.40
CA ILE A 3 17.01 -14.12 -8.61
C ILE A 3 15.79 -14.44 -9.48
N ASP A 4 15.85 -15.59 -10.16
CA ASP A 4 14.88 -16.00 -11.17
C ASP A 4 13.46 -16.15 -10.58
N ASP A 5 13.36 -16.53 -9.31
CA ASP A 5 12.11 -16.72 -8.56
C ASP A 5 11.70 -15.49 -7.71
N TYR A 6 12.27 -14.31 -7.94
CA TYR A 6 12.02 -13.09 -7.13
C TYR A 6 10.54 -12.78 -6.86
N SER A 7 9.67 -12.99 -7.85
CA SER A 7 8.23 -12.69 -7.73
C SER A 7 7.47 -13.70 -6.88
N GLU A 8 8.03 -14.89 -6.65
CA GLU A 8 7.43 -15.96 -5.84
C GLU A 8 7.62 -15.70 -4.33
N HIS A 9 8.58 -14.85 -3.97
CA HIS A 9 8.84 -14.46 -2.58
C HIS A 9 8.05 -13.20 -2.23
N ASP A 10 7.46 -13.16 -1.04
CA ASP A 10 6.96 -11.91 -0.46
C ASP A 10 8.09 -11.15 0.26
N GLY A 11 7.78 -9.98 0.85
CA GLY A 11 8.78 -9.08 1.42
C GLY A 11 9.56 -9.73 2.56
N LEU A 12 8.86 -10.38 3.49
CA LEU A 12 9.52 -11.11 4.59
C LEU A 12 10.35 -12.30 4.10
N ALA A 13 9.90 -13.01 3.06
CA ALA A 13 10.70 -14.08 2.46
C ALA A 13 11.99 -13.55 1.83
N LEU A 14 11.93 -12.45 1.07
CA LEU A 14 13.11 -11.80 0.49
C LEU A 14 14.09 -11.31 1.57
N ALA A 15 13.58 -10.72 2.65
CA ALA A 15 14.41 -10.32 3.79
C ALA A 15 15.09 -11.54 4.46
N SER A 16 14.41 -12.68 4.53
CA SER A 16 14.98 -13.93 5.06
C SER A 16 16.14 -14.45 4.20
N LEU A 17 16.03 -14.37 2.87
CA LEU A 17 17.13 -14.74 1.96
C LEU A 17 18.37 -13.85 2.18
N VAL A 18 18.16 -12.55 2.37
CA VAL A 18 19.23 -11.60 2.72
C VAL A 18 19.87 -11.96 4.06
N ALA A 19 19.06 -12.24 5.08
CA ALA A 19 19.56 -12.61 6.41
C ALA A 19 20.38 -13.91 6.41
N LYS A 20 20.07 -14.86 5.53
CA LYS A 20 20.81 -16.11 5.36
C LYS A 20 22.04 -15.98 4.45
N GLY A 21 22.23 -14.82 3.80
CA GLY A 21 23.29 -14.60 2.82
C GLY A 21 23.09 -15.34 1.50
N GLU A 22 21.87 -15.78 1.21
CA GLU A 22 21.52 -16.45 -0.05
C GLU A 22 21.44 -15.46 -1.22
N VAL A 23 21.07 -14.22 -0.93
CA VAL A 23 21.10 -13.08 -1.86
C VAL A 23 21.59 -11.82 -1.15
N THR A 24 22.12 -10.88 -1.93
CA THR A 24 22.49 -9.55 -1.42
C THR A 24 21.34 -8.54 -1.60
N PRO A 25 21.26 -7.47 -0.78
CA PRO A 25 20.33 -6.37 -1.02
C PRO A 25 20.48 -5.75 -2.42
N LEU A 26 21.72 -5.67 -2.93
CA LEU A 26 22.00 -5.13 -4.25
C LEU A 26 21.38 -6.02 -5.35
N GLU A 27 21.46 -7.34 -5.23
CA GLU A 27 20.81 -8.26 -6.18
C GLU A 27 19.28 -8.10 -6.17
N LEU A 28 18.66 -7.87 -5.01
CA LEU A 28 17.22 -7.61 -4.94
C LEU A 28 16.85 -6.27 -5.57
N VAL A 29 17.64 -5.21 -5.32
CA VAL A 29 17.44 -3.89 -5.93
C VAL A 29 17.59 -3.96 -7.44
N ASP A 30 18.63 -4.62 -7.96
CA ASP A 30 18.84 -4.79 -9.39
C ASP A 30 17.73 -5.64 -10.04
N ALA A 31 17.25 -6.69 -9.36
CA ALA A 31 16.13 -7.50 -9.83
C ALA A 31 14.82 -6.69 -9.93
N ALA A 32 14.55 -5.81 -8.96
CA ALA A 32 13.40 -4.93 -8.97
C ALA A 32 13.54 -3.83 -10.04
N ILE A 33 14.71 -3.23 -10.21
CA ILE A 33 14.99 -2.24 -11.27
C ILE A 33 14.77 -2.86 -12.65
N ALA A 34 15.28 -4.07 -12.90
CA ALA A 34 15.07 -4.78 -14.16
C ALA A 34 13.58 -5.01 -14.45
N ARG A 35 12.78 -5.29 -13.41
CA ARG A 35 11.33 -5.40 -13.52
C ARG A 35 10.63 -4.06 -13.76
N ILE A 36 11.08 -2.96 -13.14
CA ILE A 36 10.58 -1.63 -13.46
C ILE A 36 10.83 -1.34 -14.94
N GLU A 37 12.06 -1.52 -15.44
CA GLU A 37 12.37 -1.25 -16.85
C GLU A 37 11.58 -2.13 -17.82
N ARG A 38 11.29 -3.38 -17.45
CA ARG A 38 10.50 -4.30 -18.27
C ARG A 38 9.01 -3.93 -18.31
N HIS A 39 8.40 -3.64 -17.17
CA HIS A 39 6.95 -3.54 -17.03
C HIS A 39 6.42 -2.10 -17.07
N ASN A 40 7.21 -1.13 -16.61
CA ASN A 40 6.77 0.25 -16.47
C ASN A 40 6.45 0.97 -17.81
N PRO A 41 7.08 0.65 -18.96
CA PRO A 41 6.66 1.24 -20.24
C PRO A 41 5.19 0.97 -20.60
N THR A 42 4.62 -0.15 -20.15
CA THR A 42 3.21 -0.49 -20.35
C THR A 42 2.34 -0.03 -19.18
N LEU A 43 2.83 -0.21 -17.95
CA LEU A 43 2.01 0.00 -16.75
C LEU A 43 2.00 1.43 -16.22
N ASN A 44 3.07 2.19 -16.49
CA ASN A 44 3.27 3.54 -15.96
C ASN A 44 3.01 3.64 -14.44
N ALA A 45 3.53 2.66 -13.70
CA ALA A 45 3.36 2.51 -12.26
C ALA A 45 4.36 3.36 -11.45
N VAL A 46 5.56 3.56 -11.98
CA VAL A 46 6.68 4.31 -11.38
C VAL A 46 6.95 5.56 -12.21
N VAL A 47 6.90 6.74 -11.57
CA VAL A 47 6.99 8.06 -12.22
C VAL A 47 8.27 8.82 -11.90
N TYR A 48 8.97 8.41 -10.84
CA TYR A 48 10.30 8.89 -10.51
C TYR A 48 11.18 7.69 -10.16
N LYS A 49 12.41 7.67 -10.67
CA LYS A 49 13.36 6.56 -10.54
C LYS A 49 14.60 7.06 -9.80
N ALA A 50 14.89 6.48 -8.65
CA ALA A 50 16.03 6.81 -7.78
C ALA A 50 17.04 5.65 -7.73
N TYR A 51 17.32 5.03 -8.87
CA TYR A 51 18.05 3.77 -8.94
C TYR A 51 19.48 3.86 -8.40
N ASP A 52 20.18 4.95 -8.69
CA ASP A 52 21.57 5.12 -8.26
C ASP A 52 21.65 5.28 -6.74
N GLU A 53 20.71 6.02 -6.14
CA GLU A 53 20.57 6.13 -4.68
C GLU A 53 20.23 4.77 -4.07
N ALA A 54 19.29 4.02 -4.66
CA ALA A 54 18.91 2.70 -4.18
C ALA A 54 20.08 1.70 -4.21
N ARG A 55 20.88 1.70 -5.28
CA ARG A 55 22.09 0.85 -5.38
C ARG A 55 23.14 1.23 -4.36
N ALA A 56 23.39 2.53 -4.18
CA ALA A 56 24.32 3.03 -3.17
C ALA A 56 23.87 2.64 -1.76
N GLN A 57 22.57 2.77 -1.46
CA GLN A 57 21.99 2.33 -0.19
C GLN A 57 22.15 0.82 0.01
N ALA A 58 21.91 0.01 -1.02
CA ALA A 58 22.02 -1.45 -0.97
C ALA A 58 23.45 -1.98 -0.74
N GLN A 59 24.46 -1.19 -1.12
CA GLN A 59 25.88 -1.49 -0.88
C GLN A 59 26.36 -1.02 0.50
N GLY A 60 25.63 -0.09 1.12
CA GLY A 60 25.95 0.49 2.41
C GLY A 60 25.40 -0.30 3.60
N PRO A 61 25.64 0.18 4.83
CA PRO A 61 25.01 -0.38 6.02
C PRO A 61 23.49 -0.11 5.98
N LEU A 62 22.71 -1.17 6.19
CA LEU A 62 21.25 -1.11 6.27
C LEU A 62 20.78 -1.27 7.72
N PRO A 63 19.73 -0.54 8.15
CA PRO A 63 19.09 -0.77 9.44
C PRO A 63 18.67 -2.22 9.63
N ASP A 64 18.70 -2.66 10.88
CA ASP A 64 18.25 -3.99 11.24
C ASP A 64 16.74 -3.97 11.49
N GLY A 65 15.98 -4.27 10.42
CA GLY A 65 14.53 -4.26 10.43
C GLY A 65 13.94 -5.46 9.68
N PRO A 66 12.63 -5.72 9.82
CA PRO A 66 11.98 -6.92 9.29
C PRO A 66 12.06 -7.06 7.76
N PHE A 67 12.30 -5.97 7.05
CA PHE A 67 12.40 -5.91 5.60
C PHE A 67 13.79 -5.48 5.12
N LYS A 68 14.84 -5.77 5.88
CA LYS A 68 16.22 -5.43 5.54
C LYS A 68 16.60 -5.85 4.12
N GLY A 69 16.94 -4.88 3.29
CA GLY A 69 17.37 -5.08 1.91
C GLY A 69 16.23 -5.26 0.91
N VAL A 70 14.97 -5.18 1.33
CA VAL A 70 13.82 -5.39 0.47
C VAL A 70 13.51 -4.15 -0.37
N PRO A 71 13.38 -4.26 -1.70
CA PRO A 71 13.05 -3.12 -2.55
C PRO A 71 11.62 -2.60 -2.31
N PHE A 72 11.46 -1.28 -2.39
CA PHE A 72 10.20 -0.61 -2.03
C PHE A 72 9.94 0.59 -2.93
N LEU A 73 8.69 1.05 -2.96
CA LEU A 73 8.29 2.24 -3.72
C LEU A 73 7.43 3.16 -2.86
N ILE A 74 7.55 4.47 -3.08
CA ILE A 74 6.85 5.49 -2.31
C ILE A 74 5.81 6.19 -3.16
N LYS A 75 4.52 6.18 -2.78
CA LYS A 75 3.51 6.97 -3.50
C LYS A 75 3.89 8.44 -3.67
N ASP A 76 3.71 8.99 -4.88
CA ASP A 76 3.94 10.41 -5.19
C ASP A 76 2.82 11.32 -4.64
N LEU A 77 2.39 11.08 -3.41
CA LEU A 77 1.32 11.84 -2.75
C LEU A 77 1.56 11.88 -1.25
N GLY A 78 1.66 13.09 -0.69
CA GLY A 78 1.62 13.32 0.76
C GLY A 78 2.87 12.88 1.54
N MET A 79 3.74 12.02 1.00
CA MET A 79 4.88 11.44 1.72
C MET A 79 6.21 12.11 1.38
N PRO A 80 6.81 12.91 2.28
CA PRO A 80 8.09 13.58 2.03
C PRO A 80 9.26 12.59 2.00
N VAL A 81 10.12 12.71 1.00
CA VAL A 81 11.37 11.93 0.90
C VAL A 81 12.48 12.90 0.51
N ALA A 82 13.51 13.00 1.36
CA ALA A 82 14.60 13.96 1.20
C ALA A 82 15.22 13.87 -0.19
N GLY A 83 15.32 15.00 -0.88
CA GLY A 83 15.90 15.13 -2.21
C GLY A 83 15.03 14.64 -3.36
N TRP A 84 13.87 14.03 -3.11
CA TRP A 84 12.99 13.52 -4.17
C TRP A 84 11.91 14.54 -4.53
N PRO A 85 11.49 14.60 -5.80
CA PRO A 85 10.35 15.40 -6.21
C PRO A 85 9.05 14.80 -5.64
N ARG A 86 8.08 15.67 -5.36
CA ARG A 86 6.74 15.30 -4.91
C ARG A 86 5.69 16.07 -5.70
N SER A 87 5.17 15.46 -6.76
CA SER A 87 4.32 16.17 -7.73
C SER A 87 2.83 16.14 -7.40
N TYR A 88 2.39 15.26 -6.48
CA TYR A 88 0.97 15.02 -6.19
C TYR A 88 0.16 14.64 -7.45
N GLY A 89 0.80 14.13 -8.50
CA GLY A 89 0.16 13.94 -9.80
C GLY A 89 -0.32 15.23 -10.48
N SER A 90 0.12 16.41 -10.02
CA SER A 90 -0.31 17.72 -10.51
C SER A 90 0.82 18.49 -11.16
N LYS A 91 0.51 19.17 -12.28
CA LYS A 91 1.45 20.13 -12.89
C LYS A 91 1.77 21.29 -11.95
N PHE A 92 0.88 21.62 -11.01
CA PHE A 92 1.06 22.73 -10.08
C PHE A 92 2.21 22.47 -9.09
N ALA A 93 2.38 21.22 -8.65
CA ALA A 93 3.37 20.85 -7.63
C ALA A 93 4.64 20.20 -8.19
N ARG A 94 4.83 20.13 -9.51
CA ARG A 94 5.94 19.45 -10.21
C ARG A 94 7.38 19.83 -9.81
N GLY A 95 7.57 20.89 -9.02
CA GLY A 95 8.87 21.39 -8.57
C GLY A 95 9.11 21.31 -7.06
N VAL A 96 8.19 20.72 -6.29
CA VAL A 96 8.39 20.53 -4.85
C VAL A 96 9.41 19.42 -4.64
N ILE A 97 10.50 19.75 -3.96
CA ILE A 97 11.52 18.80 -3.51
C ILE A 97 11.61 18.92 -2.00
N ASP A 98 11.49 17.80 -1.31
CA ASP A 98 11.54 17.77 0.15
C ASP A 98 12.99 17.86 0.62
N ALA A 99 13.26 18.73 1.61
CA ALA A 99 14.59 18.84 2.20
C ALA A 99 14.89 17.68 3.15
N GLU A 100 13.86 17.11 3.77
CA GLU A 100 13.96 16.10 4.82
C GLU A 100 12.95 14.98 4.60
N ASP A 101 13.25 13.81 5.14
CA ASP A 101 12.31 12.70 5.19
C ASP A 101 11.17 13.03 6.17
N GLY A 102 9.94 12.66 5.80
CA GLY A 102 8.85 12.64 6.76
C GLY A 102 9.04 11.51 7.79
N ASP A 103 8.36 11.61 8.93
CA ASP A 103 8.42 10.60 10.00
C ASP A 103 8.18 9.17 9.51
N LEU A 104 7.17 8.97 8.67
CA LEU A 104 6.83 7.65 8.17
C LEU A 104 7.85 7.14 7.14
N THR A 105 8.41 8.03 6.32
CA THR A 105 9.56 7.70 5.45
C THR A 105 10.74 7.21 6.29
N HIS A 106 11.06 7.90 7.38
CA HIS A 106 12.11 7.46 8.31
C HIS A 106 11.81 6.06 8.86
N ARG A 107 10.57 5.80 9.29
CA ARG A 107 10.17 4.47 9.81
C ARG A 107 10.22 3.37 8.75
N TYR A 108 9.86 3.66 7.50
CA TYR A 108 10.07 2.72 6.40
C TYR A 108 11.55 2.39 6.24
N ARG A 109 12.43 3.40 6.23
CA ARG A 109 13.88 3.17 6.16
C ARG A 109 14.40 2.35 7.34
N GLN A 110 13.92 2.61 8.57
CA GLN A 110 14.26 1.81 9.76
C GLN A 110 13.72 0.38 9.69
N ALA A 111 12.60 0.14 9.00
CA ALA A 111 12.11 -1.21 8.74
C ALA A 111 13.05 -2.01 7.80
N GLY A 112 14.02 -1.34 7.18
CA GLY A 112 15.08 -1.94 6.38
C GLY A 112 14.83 -1.94 4.88
N VAL A 113 13.70 -1.38 4.42
CA VAL A 113 13.40 -1.30 2.98
C VAL A 113 14.31 -0.31 2.24
N ILE A 114 14.46 -0.53 0.93
CA ILE A 114 15.23 0.33 0.02
C ILE A 114 14.28 0.95 -1.02
N PRO A 115 13.90 2.23 -0.86
CA PRO A 115 13.08 2.93 -1.84
C PRO A 115 13.77 3.06 -3.20
N LEU A 116 13.08 2.67 -4.28
CA LEU A 116 13.58 2.73 -5.66
C LEU A 116 13.10 3.96 -6.45
N GLY A 117 12.09 4.66 -5.93
CA GLY A 117 11.43 5.74 -6.65
C GLY A 117 10.01 6.01 -6.17
N LYS A 118 9.31 6.88 -6.92
CA LYS A 118 7.92 7.25 -6.62
C LYS A 118 6.90 6.57 -7.53
N THR A 119 5.76 6.15 -6.98
CA THR A 119 4.66 5.56 -7.77
C THR A 119 3.64 6.59 -8.24
N ASN A 120 3.00 6.28 -9.37
CA ASN A 120 1.93 7.08 -9.97
C ASN A 120 0.70 7.22 -9.04
N THR A 121 0.03 8.37 -9.14
CA THR A 121 -1.18 8.77 -8.41
C THR A 121 -2.00 9.70 -9.32
N PRO A 122 -3.34 9.72 -9.23
CA PRO A 122 -4.10 10.81 -9.81
C PRO A 122 -3.79 12.13 -9.12
N GLU A 123 -4.12 13.22 -9.81
CA GLU A 123 -3.95 14.58 -9.35
C GLU A 123 -4.58 14.80 -7.96
N TYR A 124 -3.75 15.20 -7.01
CA TYR A 124 -4.04 15.36 -5.58
C TYR A 124 -4.68 14.15 -4.89
N GLY A 125 -4.61 12.98 -5.51
CA GLY A 125 -5.18 11.75 -4.97
C GLY A 125 -6.70 11.74 -4.90
N ILE A 126 -7.38 12.61 -5.67
CA ILE A 126 -8.83 12.86 -5.56
C ILE A 126 -9.66 11.72 -6.17
N THR A 127 -9.26 11.19 -7.32
CA THR A 127 -10.05 10.20 -8.07
C THR A 127 -9.78 8.76 -7.62
N GLY A 128 -10.79 7.90 -7.75
CA GLY A 128 -10.70 6.45 -7.53
C GLY A 128 -9.99 5.68 -8.65
N THR A 129 -9.39 6.40 -9.61
CA THR A 129 -8.67 5.88 -10.77
C THR A 129 -7.37 6.69 -10.96
N THR A 130 -6.31 6.06 -11.44
CA THR A 130 -5.01 6.72 -11.69
C THR A 130 -4.86 7.06 -13.18
N GLU A 131 -5.62 8.04 -13.66
CA GLU A 131 -5.64 8.47 -15.07
C GLU A 131 -5.30 9.95 -15.27
N GLY A 132 -4.45 10.51 -14.39
CA GLY A 132 -4.14 11.93 -14.36
C GLY A 132 -3.42 12.45 -15.61
N ALA A 133 -3.77 13.66 -16.06
CA ALA A 133 -3.21 14.27 -17.27
C ALA A 133 -1.71 14.61 -17.16
N HIS A 134 -1.18 14.80 -15.94
CA HIS A 134 0.23 15.12 -15.74
C HIS A 134 1.14 13.89 -15.85
N LEU A 135 0.81 12.82 -15.12
CA LEU A 135 1.62 11.60 -15.02
C LEU A 135 1.20 10.52 -16.03
N GLY A 136 0.05 10.70 -16.69
CA GLY A 136 -0.55 9.69 -17.56
C GLY A 136 -1.24 8.57 -16.79
N ALA A 137 -1.97 7.72 -17.53
CA ALA A 137 -2.69 6.61 -16.94
C ALA A 137 -1.76 5.52 -16.43
N CYS A 138 -1.99 5.05 -15.20
CA CYS A 138 -1.44 3.81 -14.68
C CYS A 138 -2.38 2.65 -15.03
N ARG A 139 -1.81 1.59 -15.61
CA ARG A 139 -2.56 0.45 -16.13
C ARG A 139 -2.55 -0.72 -15.15
N ASN A 140 -3.57 -1.55 -15.25
CA ASN A 140 -3.69 -2.77 -14.45
C ASN A 140 -2.78 -3.88 -15.02
N PRO A 141 -1.96 -4.57 -14.20
CA PRO A 141 -1.09 -5.64 -14.68
C PRO A 141 -1.84 -6.91 -15.14
N TRP A 142 -3.08 -7.12 -14.68
CA TRP A 142 -3.92 -8.23 -15.15
C TRP A 142 -4.50 -7.98 -16.54
N ASN A 143 -4.75 -6.71 -16.88
CA ASN A 143 -5.16 -6.27 -18.22
C ASN A 143 -4.81 -4.79 -18.42
N PRO A 144 -3.84 -4.44 -19.28
CA PRO A 144 -3.43 -3.05 -19.49
C PRO A 144 -4.52 -2.10 -20.00
N ASP A 145 -5.62 -2.62 -20.55
CA ASP A 145 -6.76 -1.80 -20.98
C ASP A 145 -7.66 -1.37 -19.81
N HIS A 146 -7.41 -1.88 -18.59
CA HIS A 146 -8.20 -1.61 -17.39
C HIS A 146 -7.47 -0.70 -16.40
N ILE A 147 -8.25 -0.06 -15.52
CA ILE A 147 -7.74 0.79 -14.44
C ILE A 147 -7.02 -0.03 -13.36
N SER A 148 -5.96 0.53 -12.79
CA SER A 148 -5.33 0.02 -11.56
C SER A 148 -6.10 0.36 -10.28
N GLY A 149 -7.24 1.08 -10.40
CA GLY A 149 -7.85 1.81 -9.28
C GLY A 149 -7.01 3.01 -8.85
N GLY A 150 -7.41 3.67 -7.77
CA GLY A 150 -6.76 4.88 -7.27
C GLY A 150 -7.23 5.28 -5.86
N SER A 151 -6.52 6.19 -5.18
CA SER A 151 -5.39 6.96 -5.72
C SER A 151 -4.02 6.28 -5.64
N SER A 152 -3.85 5.16 -4.94
CA SER A 152 -2.56 4.43 -4.88
C SER A 152 -2.38 3.43 -6.04
N GLY A 153 -2.87 3.76 -7.24
CA GLY A 153 -2.87 2.86 -8.39
C GLY A 153 -1.48 2.43 -8.85
N GLY A 154 -0.50 3.34 -8.85
CA GLY A 154 0.89 2.99 -9.19
C GLY A 154 1.51 1.99 -8.22
N ALA A 155 1.24 2.15 -6.91
CA ALA A 155 1.70 1.21 -5.88
C ALA A 155 1.10 -0.19 -6.08
N ALA A 156 -0.21 -0.27 -6.30
CA ALA A 156 -0.89 -1.54 -6.51
C ALA A 156 -0.47 -2.21 -7.83
N SER A 157 -0.35 -1.45 -8.91
CA SER A 157 0.12 -1.96 -10.22
C SER A 157 1.54 -2.51 -10.11
N ALA A 158 2.44 -1.81 -9.42
CA ALA A 158 3.82 -2.29 -9.22
C ALA A 158 3.89 -3.57 -8.37
N VAL A 159 3.12 -3.65 -7.29
CA VAL A 159 3.12 -4.83 -6.40
C VAL A 159 2.52 -6.06 -7.09
N ALA A 160 1.40 -5.88 -7.81
CA ALA A 160 0.72 -6.95 -8.54
C ALA A 160 1.51 -7.42 -9.77
N ALA A 161 2.27 -6.53 -10.42
CA ALA A 161 3.20 -6.89 -11.49
C ALA A 161 4.47 -7.61 -10.98
N GLY A 162 4.61 -7.80 -9.67
CA GLY A 162 5.79 -8.42 -9.08
C GLY A 162 7.05 -7.57 -9.17
N ILE A 163 6.92 -6.24 -9.35
CA ILE A 163 8.06 -5.30 -9.42
C ILE A 163 8.70 -5.12 -8.04
N VAL A 164 7.87 -4.97 -7.00
CA VAL A 164 8.26 -4.94 -5.59
C VAL A 164 7.28 -5.80 -4.77
N PRO A 165 7.67 -6.36 -3.62
CA PRO A 165 6.77 -7.13 -2.75
C PRO A 165 5.70 -6.31 -2.03
N LEU A 166 6.04 -5.06 -1.72
CA LEU A 166 5.17 -4.10 -1.04
C LEU A 166 5.53 -2.67 -1.45
N ALA A 167 4.56 -1.77 -1.37
CA ALA A 167 4.75 -0.36 -1.68
C ALA A 167 3.89 0.51 -0.75
N HIS A 168 4.40 1.71 -0.44
CA HIS A 168 3.67 2.71 0.32
C HIS A 168 2.39 3.12 -0.42
N ALA A 169 1.30 3.23 0.33
CA ALA A 169 0.00 3.65 -0.17
C ALA A 169 -0.73 4.45 0.91
N SER A 170 -1.65 5.32 0.46
CA SER A 170 -2.44 6.18 1.35
C SER A 170 -3.92 6.11 1.02
N ASP A 171 -4.79 6.20 2.04
CA ASP A 171 -6.23 6.00 1.93
C ASP A 171 -7.00 7.07 2.72
N GLY A 172 -7.75 7.90 2.01
CA GLY A 172 -8.78 8.77 2.57
C GLY A 172 -10.16 8.12 2.49
N LEU A 173 -10.62 7.83 1.27
CA LEU A 173 -11.96 7.31 0.97
C LEU A 173 -11.95 5.98 0.18
N GLY A 174 -10.83 5.25 0.22
CA GLY A 174 -10.65 3.98 -0.48
C GLY A 174 -9.30 3.84 -1.17
N SER A 175 -8.42 4.83 -1.09
CA SER A 175 -7.23 4.89 -1.96
C SER A 175 -6.13 3.85 -1.70
N ILE A 176 -6.24 3.00 -0.68
CA ILE A 176 -5.47 1.73 -0.54
C ILE A 176 -6.35 0.56 -1.01
N ARG A 177 -7.59 0.50 -0.50
CA ARG A 177 -8.50 -0.64 -0.68
C ARG A 177 -9.01 -0.81 -2.12
N ILE A 178 -9.37 0.28 -2.79
CA ILE A 178 -9.83 0.29 -4.19
C ILE A 178 -8.73 -0.25 -5.13
N PRO A 179 -7.50 0.32 -5.17
CA PRO A 179 -6.48 -0.19 -6.07
C PRO A 179 -6.02 -1.60 -5.69
N ALA A 180 -6.03 -1.97 -4.40
CA ALA A 180 -5.80 -3.35 -3.98
C ALA A 180 -6.85 -4.33 -4.54
N ALA A 181 -8.14 -3.97 -4.47
CA ALA A 181 -9.21 -4.77 -5.06
C ALA A 181 -9.08 -4.88 -6.60
N CYS A 182 -8.77 -3.78 -7.29
CA CYS A 182 -8.57 -3.79 -8.74
C CYS A 182 -7.36 -4.63 -9.18
N CYS A 183 -6.29 -4.66 -8.38
CA CYS A 183 -5.04 -5.35 -8.72
C CYS A 183 -4.87 -6.70 -8.03
N GLY A 184 -5.88 -7.20 -7.29
CA GLY A 184 -5.83 -8.51 -6.64
C GLY A 184 -4.82 -8.61 -5.47
N LEU A 185 -4.78 -7.59 -4.61
CA LEU A 185 -3.81 -7.45 -3.52
C LEU A 185 -4.47 -7.30 -2.14
N VAL A 186 -3.64 -7.35 -1.10
CA VAL A 186 -4.02 -7.00 0.27
C VAL A 186 -3.83 -5.49 0.47
N GLY A 187 -4.92 -4.79 0.82
CA GLY A 187 -4.91 -3.37 1.15
C GLY A 187 -5.69 -3.10 2.44
N LEU A 188 -5.02 -2.51 3.43
CA LEU A 188 -5.60 -2.20 4.74
C LEU A 188 -5.59 -0.69 4.99
N LYS A 189 -6.79 -0.12 5.14
CA LYS A 189 -6.98 1.20 5.78
C LYS A 189 -6.87 1.01 7.28
N VAL A 190 -5.78 1.47 7.87
CA VAL A 190 -5.56 1.37 9.32
C VAL A 190 -6.44 2.36 10.09
N THR A 191 -6.61 2.13 11.39
CA THR A 191 -7.20 3.11 12.29
C THR A 191 -6.43 4.43 12.19
N ARG A 192 -7.16 5.56 12.21
CA ARG A 192 -6.55 6.90 12.21
C ARG A 192 -5.45 7.01 13.28
N ASP A 193 -4.33 7.60 12.90
CA ASP A 193 -3.13 7.80 13.72
C ASP A 193 -2.48 6.51 14.26
N ARG A 194 -2.84 5.33 13.73
CA ARG A 194 -2.07 4.10 13.97
C ARG A 194 -0.66 4.22 13.39
N ASN A 195 -0.57 4.65 12.14
CA ASN A 195 0.66 5.16 11.55
C ASN A 195 0.72 6.67 11.76
N PRO A 196 1.91 7.24 11.98
CA PRO A 196 2.06 8.66 12.22
C PRO A 196 1.66 9.46 10.97
N ASN A 197 0.80 10.44 11.18
CA ASN A 197 0.66 11.57 10.28
C ASN A 197 1.63 12.65 10.77
N GLY A 198 2.46 13.24 9.90
CA GLY A 198 3.38 14.31 10.30
C GLY A 198 2.63 15.51 10.90
N PRO A 199 3.31 16.42 11.63
CA PRO A 199 2.67 17.58 12.27
C PRO A 199 1.86 18.45 11.29
N GLN A 200 2.26 18.48 10.02
CA GLN A 200 1.63 19.23 8.94
C GLN A 200 0.51 18.45 8.23
N ASP A 201 0.36 17.15 8.50
CA ASP A 201 -0.43 16.22 7.71
C ASP A 201 -1.70 15.73 8.44
N THR A 202 -1.83 16.06 9.73
CA THR A 202 -2.95 15.65 10.61
C THR A 202 -4.35 16.09 10.13
N ALA A 203 -4.41 17.08 9.23
CA ALA A 203 -5.63 17.65 8.68
C ALA A 203 -5.92 17.29 7.22
N TYR A 204 -5.06 16.50 6.53
CA TYR A 204 -5.33 16.14 5.14
C TYR A 204 -6.67 15.42 5.00
N ALA A 205 -7.49 15.89 4.05
CA ALA A 205 -8.85 15.44 3.85
C ALA A 205 -9.64 15.40 5.17
N MET A 206 -9.55 16.45 6.00
CA MET A 206 -10.21 16.53 7.31
C MET A 206 -9.83 15.40 8.28
N GLY A 207 -8.64 14.81 8.08
CA GLY A 207 -8.15 13.71 8.90
C GLY A 207 -8.63 12.32 8.48
N PHE A 208 -9.24 12.18 7.30
CA PHE A 208 -9.60 10.87 6.77
C PHE A 208 -8.41 10.10 6.22
N THR A 209 -7.35 10.79 5.80
CA THR A 209 -6.18 10.15 5.20
C THR A 209 -5.35 9.42 6.26
N VAL A 210 -4.98 8.19 5.94
CA VAL A 210 -3.95 7.42 6.67
C VAL A 210 -3.02 6.78 5.65
N ASP A 211 -1.79 6.53 6.08
CA ASP A 211 -0.76 5.86 5.29
C ASP A 211 -0.50 4.45 5.80
N HIS A 212 -0.21 3.54 4.88
CA HIS A 212 0.25 2.18 5.14
C HIS A 212 0.92 1.62 3.87
N VAL A 213 0.69 0.35 3.56
CA VAL A 213 1.19 -0.32 2.36
C VAL A 213 0.08 -1.09 1.64
N VAL A 214 0.32 -1.34 0.35
CA VAL A 214 -0.33 -2.41 -0.40
C VAL A 214 0.67 -3.56 -0.59
N THR A 215 0.21 -4.80 -0.44
CA THR A 215 1.07 -5.99 -0.28
C THR A 215 0.46 -7.21 -0.99
N ARG A 216 1.29 -8.23 -1.31
CA ARG A 216 0.78 -9.54 -1.79
C ARG A 216 0.24 -10.42 -0.67
N THR A 217 0.80 -10.31 0.55
CA THR A 217 0.44 -11.19 1.67
C THR A 217 -0.01 -10.40 2.89
N VAL A 218 -0.89 -11.01 3.70
CA VAL A 218 -1.37 -10.41 4.95
C VAL A 218 -0.21 -10.19 5.94
N ARG A 219 0.75 -11.13 5.99
CA ARG A 219 1.90 -11.05 6.89
C ARG A 219 2.86 -9.89 6.59
N ASP A 220 3.07 -9.55 5.32
CA ASP A 220 3.86 -8.36 4.96
C ASP A 220 3.17 -7.07 5.45
N SER A 221 1.85 -6.98 5.27
CA SER A 221 1.07 -5.84 5.75
C SER A 221 1.13 -5.71 7.28
N ALA A 222 1.02 -6.84 7.99
CA ALA A 222 1.07 -6.90 9.44
C ALA A 222 2.46 -6.51 9.98
N ALA A 223 3.54 -7.12 9.47
CA ALA A 223 4.90 -6.81 9.90
C ALA A 223 5.28 -5.35 9.61
N MET A 224 4.83 -4.79 8.49
CA MET A 224 5.05 -3.37 8.20
C MET A 224 4.32 -2.47 9.20
N LEU A 225 3.11 -2.86 9.61
CA LEU A 225 2.35 -2.09 10.60
C LEU A 225 2.92 -2.19 12.02
N ASP A 226 3.62 -3.27 12.34
CA ASP A 226 4.39 -3.38 13.57
C ASP A 226 5.62 -2.48 13.55
N ALA A 227 6.34 -2.45 12.42
CA ALA A 227 7.52 -1.60 12.25
C ALA A 227 7.19 -0.10 12.22
N THR A 228 6.04 0.28 11.64
CA THR A 228 5.70 1.69 11.40
C THR A 228 4.61 2.24 12.32
N GLY A 229 3.74 1.39 12.87
CA GLY A 229 2.53 1.78 13.60
C GLY A 229 2.74 2.04 15.09
N ILE A 230 3.82 2.76 15.44
CA ILE A 230 4.16 3.17 16.81
C ILE A 230 3.48 4.53 17.09
N PRO A 231 2.51 4.61 18.03
CA PRO A 231 1.83 5.88 18.31
C PRO A 231 2.80 6.99 18.69
N ARG A 232 2.56 8.21 18.21
CA ARG A 232 3.30 9.39 18.69
C ARG A 232 2.58 10.00 19.90
N ALA A 233 3.35 10.56 20.83
CA ALA A 233 2.79 11.22 22.01
C ALA A 233 1.98 12.49 21.67
N ASP A 234 2.29 13.13 20.54
CA ASP A 234 1.62 14.31 20.00
C ASP A 234 0.56 13.97 18.94
N ALA A 235 0.22 12.69 18.76
CA ALA A 235 -0.85 12.30 17.84
C ALA A 235 -2.19 12.89 18.30
N PRO A 236 -2.98 13.50 17.40
CA PRO A 236 -4.23 14.17 17.77
C PRO A 236 -5.30 13.20 18.27
N PHE A 237 -5.24 11.93 17.85
CA PHE A 237 -6.13 10.87 18.31
C PHE A 237 -5.32 9.67 18.79
N ALA A 238 -5.72 9.11 19.93
CA ALA A 238 -5.11 7.90 20.46
C ALA A 238 -5.59 6.68 19.66
N ALA A 239 -4.66 5.97 19.03
CA ALA A 239 -4.97 4.67 18.44
C ALA A 239 -5.30 3.65 19.54
N PRO A 240 -6.22 2.69 19.30
CA PRO A 240 -6.52 1.62 20.24
C PRO A 240 -5.23 0.88 20.69
N PRO A 241 -5.14 0.41 21.94
CA PRO A 241 -3.99 -0.38 22.37
C PRO A 241 -3.86 -1.65 21.51
N LYS A 242 -2.63 -2.07 21.25
CA LYS A 242 -2.33 -3.38 20.66
C LYS A 242 -2.08 -4.36 21.80
N GLU A 243 -2.70 -5.53 21.79
CA GLU A 243 -2.38 -6.58 22.78
C GLU A 243 -1.03 -7.21 22.52
N ARG A 244 -0.67 -7.38 21.24
CA ARG A 244 0.58 -7.97 20.75
C ARG A 244 0.89 -7.45 19.33
N PRO A 245 2.06 -7.75 18.76
CA PRO A 245 2.37 -7.44 17.36
C PRO A 245 1.35 -8.04 16.40
N TYR A 246 0.99 -7.32 15.34
CA TYR A 246 0.08 -7.79 14.30
C TYR A 246 0.59 -9.04 13.59
N ILE A 247 1.91 -9.20 13.44
CA ILE A 247 2.48 -10.42 12.85
C ILE A 247 2.13 -11.67 13.65
N GLU A 248 2.03 -11.57 14.99
CA GLU A 248 1.59 -12.67 15.84
C GLU A 248 0.09 -12.92 15.74
N GLU A 249 -0.72 -11.90 15.44
CA GLU A 249 -2.17 -12.06 15.24
C GLU A 249 -2.49 -12.84 13.95
N VAL A 250 -1.66 -12.71 12.91
CA VAL A 250 -1.85 -13.43 11.64
C VAL A 250 -1.75 -14.96 11.83
N GLU A 251 -0.98 -15.43 12.81
CA GLU A 251 -0.79 -16.85 13.10
C GLU A 251 -1.84 -17.42 14.06
N ARG A 252 -2.72 -16.58 14.61
CA ARG A 252 -3.71 -16.98 15.61
C ARG A 252 -5.08 -17.17 14.98
N SER A 253 -5.76 -18.23 15.41
CA SER A 253 -7.18 -18.37 15.11
C SER A 253 -7.96 -17.27 15.83
N PRO A 254 -8.83 -16.51 15.13
CA PRO A 254 -9.70 -15.53 15.78
C PRO A 254 -10.86 -16.18 16.55
N GLY A 255 -10.95 -17.52 16.57
CA GLY A 255 -12.10 -18.25 17.07
C GLY A 255 -13.35 -17.99 16.22
N LYS A 256 -14.52 -18.10 16.84
CA LYS A 256 -15.80 -17.84 16.18
C LYS A 256 -16.12 -16.33 16.20
N LEU A 257 -15.98 -15.69 15.04
CA LEU A 257 -16.41 -14.32 14.83
C LEU A 257 -17.90 -14.21 14.46
N ARG A 258 -18.46 -13.03 14.69
CA ARG A 258 -19.76 -12.58 14.16
C ARG A 258 -19.49 -11.56 13.05
N ILE A 259 -19.90 -11.88 11.84
CA ILE A 259 -19.55 -11.13 10.62
C ILE A 259 -20.83 -10.69 9.93
N ALA A 260 -21.06 -9.38 9.88
CA ALA A 260 -22.09 -8.80 9.03
C ALA A 260 -21.53 -8.51 7.63
N TRP A 261 -22.32 -8.75 6.59
CA TRP A 261 -21.98 -8.35 5.22
C TRP A 261 -23.20 -7.69 4.55
N SER A 262 -22.94 -6.83 3.57
CA SER A 262 -23.97 -6.12 2.81
C SER A 262 -23.44 -5.74 1.43
N SER A 263 -24.33 -5.77 0.43
CA SER A 263 -24.09 -5.24 -0.92
C SER A 263 -24.76 -3.87 -1.16
N GLU A 264 -25.29 -3.25 -0.09
CA GLU A 264 -25.90 -1.93 -0.16
C GLU A 264 -24.91 -0.89 -0.71
N THR A 265 -25.38 -0.09 -1.68
CA THR A 265 -24.63 1.05 -2.19
C THR A 265 -25.26 2.35 -1.73
N PRO A 266 -24.49 3.44 -1.56
CA PRO A 266 -25.05 4.75 -1.20
C PRO A 266 -26.15 5.25 -2.15
N SER A 267 -26.13 4.78 -3.39
CA SER A 267 -27.13 5.16 -4.41
C SER A 267 -28.42 4.34 -4.34
N GLY A 268 -28.40 3.17 -3.68
CA GLY A 268 -29.44 2.14 -3.72
C GLY A 268 -29.42 1.29 -5.00
N ARG A 269 -28.52 1.56 -5.95
CA ARG A 269 -28.35 0.72 -7.15
C ARG A 269 -27.61 -0.56 -6.79
N PRO A 270 -27.95 -1.71 -7.40
CA PRO A 270 -27.22 -2.95 -7.16
C PRO A 270 -25.78 -2.84 -7.67
N ILE A 271 -24.87 -3.55 -7.00
CA ILE A 271 -23.52 -3.78 -7.49
C ILE A 271 -23.53 -4.72 -8.72
N HIS A 272 -22.41 -4.79 -9.44
CA HIS A 272 -22.29 -5.67 -10.60
C HIS A 272 -22.51 -7.15 -10.21
N PRO A 273 -23.21 -7.97 -11.03
CA PRO A 273 -23.54 -9.36 -10.68
C PRO A 273 -22.32 -10.22 -10.33
N GLU A 274 -21.18 -10.03 -10.99
CA GLU A 274 -19.96 -10.78 -10.67
C GLU A 274 -19.39 -10.43 -9.28
N ILE A 275 -19.53 -9.17 -8.86
CA ILE A 275 -19.09 -8.71 -7.54
C ILE A 275 -20.06 -9.22 -6.47
N GLN A 276 -21.36 -9.19 -6.74
CA GLN A 276 -22.37 -9.82 -5.88
C GLN A 276 -22.06 -11.30 -5.65
N ALA A 277 -21.81 -12.05 -6.72
CA ALA A 277 -21.46 -13.46 -6.62
C ALA A 277 -20.14 -13.69 -5.86
N ALA A 278 -19.14 -12.81 -5.99
CA ALA A 278 -17.90 -12.89 -5.22
C ALA A 278 -18.12 -12.65 -3.72
N LEU A 279 -18.98 -11.69 -3.38
CA LEU A 279 -19.34 -11.37 -2.00
C LEU A 279 -20.09 -12.55 -1.34
N GLU A 280 -21.06 -13.13 -2.04
CA GLU A 280 -21.82 -14.31 -1.58
C GLU A 280 -20.92 -15.52 -1.38
N ARG A 281 -20.00 -15.80 -2.32
CA ARG A 281 -19.00 -16.87 -2.16
C ARG A 281 -18.11 -16.64 -0.94
N THR A 282 -17.72 -15.39 -0.67
CA THR A 282 -16.92 -15.03 0.49
C THR A 282 -17.70 -15.23 1.79
N ALA A 283 -18.96 -14.81 1.85
CA ALA A 283 -19.83 -15.04 2.99
C ALA A 283 -20.05 -16.54 3.27
N ALA A 284 -20.26 -17.34 2.22
CA ALA A 284 -20.39 -18.79 2.33
C ALA A 284 -19.10 -19.45 2.83
N LEU A 285 -17.93 -19.03 2.34
CA LEU A 285 -16.64 -19.49 2.81
C LEU A 285 -16.46 -19.20 4.31
N LEU A 286 -16.70 -17.96 4.74
CA LEU A 286 -16.58 -17.56 6.15
C LEU A 286 -17.52 -18.36 7.06
N LYS A 287 -18.75 -18.64 6.60
CA LYS A 287 -19.69 -19.51 7.30
C LYS A 287 -19.16 -20.95 7.39
N GLY A 288 -18.58 -21.47 6.30
CA GLY A 288 -17.95 -22.78 6.24
C GLY A 288 -16.74 -22.92 7.17
N LEU A 289 -16.03 -21.83 7.44
CA LEU A 289 -14.94 -21.75 8.44
C LEU A 289 -15.45 -21.68 9.89
N GLY A 290 -16.76 -21.70 10.13
CA GLY A 290 -17.37 -21.78 11.47
C GLY A 290 -17.79 -20.44 12.08
N HIS A 291 -17.73 -19.34 11.32
CA HIS A 291 -18.19 -18.03 11.77
C HIS A 291 -19.71 -17.90 11.74
N GLU A 292 -20.26 -17.02 12.57
CA GLU A 292 -21.64 -16.55 12.44
C GLU A 292 -21.66 -15.45 11.38
N VAL A 293 -22.31 -15.70 10.24
CA VAL A 293 -22.36 -14.76 9.11
C VAL A 293 -23.80 -14.34 8.86
N VAL A 294 -24.06 -13.03 8.88
CA VAL A 294 -25.39 -12.43 8.71
C VAL A 294 -25.36 -11.40 7.59
N GLU A 295 -26.35 -11.46 6.70
CA GLU A 295 -26.57 -10.38 5.73
C GLU A 295 -27.31 -9.25 6.44
N GLN A 296 -26.63 -8.13 6.65
CA GLN A 296 -27.15 -6.99 7.38
C GLN A 296 -26.40 -5.71 6.98
N GLY A 297 -27.15 -4.73 6.47
CA GLY A 297 -26.67 -3.37 6.20
C GLY A 297 -26.41 -2.57 7.46
N LEU A 298 -25.85 -1.36 7.30
CA LEU A 298 -25.57 -0.46 8.43
C LEU A 298 -26.82 0.21 8.98
N GLY A 299 -27.96 0.15 8.26
CA GLY A 299 -29.19 0.84 8.66
C GLY A 299 -29.07 2.37 8.63
N ILE A 300 -28.12 2.89 7.84
CA ILE A 300 -27.83 4.32 7.73
C ILE A 300 -28.40 4.83 6.39
N ASP A 301 -29.07 5.99 6.41
CA ASP A 301 -29.36 6.72 5.18
C ASP A 301 -28.08 7.40 4.69
N TYR A 302 -27.39 6.76 3.76
CA TYR A 302 -26.16 7.29 3.18
C TYR A 302 -26.34 8.64 2.50
N ARG A 303 -27.55 8.98 2.00
CA ARG A 303 -27.78 10.29 1.36
C ARG A 303 -27.81 11.42 2.38
N ALA A 304 -28.26 11.14 3.60
CA ALA A 304 -28.24 12.09 4.70
C ALA A 304 -26.81 12.46 5.16
N LEU A 305 -25.79 11.66 4.82
CA LEU A 305 -24.38 11.96 5.14
C LEU A 305 -23.74 13.01 4.20
N TYR A 306 -24.39 13.30 3.07
CA TYR A 306 -23.90 14.24 2.05
C TYR A 306 -24.85 15.43 1.81
N ALA A 307 -25.91 15.56 2.63
CA ALA A 307 -26.90 16.63 2.54
C ALA A 307 -26.51 17.89 3.32
#